data_AF-A0A5B9D2M7-F1
#
_entry.id   AF-A0A5B9D2M7-F1
#
_cell.length_a   1.000
_cell.length_b   1.000
_cell.length_c   1.000
_cell.angle_alpha   90.00
_cell.angle_beta   90.00
_cell.angle_gamma   90.00
#
_symmetry.space_group_name_H-M   'P 1'
#
loop_
_entity.id
_entity.type
_entity.pdbx_description
1 polymer ?
#
loop_
_entity_poly.entity_id
_entity_poly.type
_entity_poly.pdbx_seq_one_letter_code
_entity_poly.pdbx_strand_id
1 'polypeptide(L)' 'MKLIKKMMLMCALLLTTGCAIKTINEPSSCIGWMPIYLDQKDLTNISSNLARDILKHNKQGEGLCGWKHG' A
#
# COMPACT_ATOMS: atom_id res chain seq x y z
N MET A 1 43.83 11.47 -2.55
CA MET A 1 42.91 10.59 -3.32
C MET A 1 42.35 9.38 -2.55
N LYS A 2 42.73 9.11 -1.29
CA LYS A 2 42.11 8.02 -0.49
C LYS A 2 40.67 8.33 -0.06
N LEU A 3 40.38 9.58 0.30
CA LEU A 3 39.06 10.02 0.77
C LEU A 3 38.01 9.96 -0.35
N ILE A 4 38.37 10.39 -1.56
CA ILE A 4 37.47 10.35 -2.73
C ILE A 4 37.06 8.91 -3.07
N LYS A 5 38.00 7.95 -3.04
CA LYS A 5 37.70 6.53 -3.26
C LYS A 5 36.75 5.97 -2.20
N LYS A 6 36.91 6.36 -0.93
CA LYS A 6 35.99 5.96 0.15
C LYS A 6 34.59 6.55 -0.05
N MET A 7 34.50 7.81 -0.47
CA MET A 7 33.21 8.47 -0.74
C MET A 7 32.45 7.81 -1.89
N MET A 8 33.14 7.49 -3.00
CA MET A 8 32.53 6.76 -4.11
C MET A 8 32.03 5.38 -3.70
N LEU A 9 32.79 4.66 -2.87
CA LEU A 9 32.40 3.33 -2.37
C LEU A 9 31.15 3.42 -1.46
N MET A 10 31.07 4.41 -0.57
CA MET A 10 29.89 4.63 0.26
C MET A 10 28.66 5.00 -0.58
N CYS A 11 28.81 5.87 -1.59
CA CYS A 11 27.72 6.16 -2.53
C CYS A 11 27.26 4.91 -3.28
N ALA A 12 28.19 4.07 -3.75
CA ALA A 12 27.84 2.82 -4.43
C ALA A 12 27.09 1.85 -3.50
N LEU A 13 27.51 1.73 -2.24
CA LEU A 13 26.85 0.90 -1.23
C LEU A 13 25.45 1.42 -0.86
N LEU A 14 25.25 2.74 -0.80
CA LEU A 14 23.93 3.34 -0.57
C LEU A 14 22.96 3.09 -1.74
N LEU A 15 23.48 3.05 -2.97
CA LEU A 15 22.70 2.75 -4.17
C LEU A 15 22.30 1.26 -4.24
N THR A 16 23.07 0.35 -3.64
CA THR A 16 22.73 -1.09 -3.61
C THR A 16 21.78 -1.50 -2.48
N THR A 17 21.63 -0.68 -1.44
CA THR A 17 20.62 -0.91 -0.39
C THR A 17 19.17 -0.65 -0.84
N GLY A 18 18.96 -0.22 -2.08
CA GLY A 18 17.64 0.06 -2.65
C GLY A 18 16.85 -1.17 -3.14
N CYS A 19 17.39 -2.39 -3.05
CA CYS A 19 16.75 -3.58 -3.64
C CYS A 19 16.18 -4.53 -2.57
N ALA A 20 15.26 -4.04 -1.73
CA ALA A 20 14.46 -4.88 -0.83
C ALA A 20 13.14 -4.23 -0.42
N ILE A 21 12.35 -3.73 -1.38
CA ILE A 21 10.92 -3.53 -1.13
C ILE A 21 10.17 -4.22 -2.26
N LYS A 22 9.87 -5.50 -2.03
CA LYS A 22 8.99 -6.32 -2.85
C LYS A 22 7.52 -5.88 -2.63
N THR A 23 7.22 -4.61 -2.89
CA THR A 23 5.84 -4.06 -3.01
C THR A 23 5.73 -3.26 -4.32
N ILE A 24 6.49 -3.66 -5.34
CA ILE A 24 6.72 -2.91 -6.60
C ILE A 24 5.45 -2.77 -7.46
N ASN A 25 4.35 -3.44 -7.13
CA ASN A 25 3.12 -3.41 -7.94
C ASN A 25 1.95 -2.67 -7.28
N GLU A 26 2.05 -2.25 -6.02
CA GLU A 26 1.01 -1.47 -5.35
C GLU A 26 1.55 -0.07 -5.10
N PRO A 27 0.96 0.98 -5.69
CA PRO A 27 1.32 2.36 -5.37
C PRO A 27 1.26 2.53 -3.85
N SER A 28 2.27 3.15 -3.23
CA SER A 28 2.27 3.39 -1.78
C SER A 28 1.02 4.13 -1.29
N SER A 29 0.37 4.89 -2.20
CA SER A 29 -0.92 5.55 -1.99
C SER A 29 -2.12 4.61 -1.92
N CYS A 30 -2.04 3.42 -2.53
CA CYS A 30 -3.10 2.43 -2.55
C CYS A 30 -3.16 1.57 -1.29
N ILE A 31 -2.09 1.46 -0.51
CA ILE A 31 -2.12 0.70 0.76
C ILE A 31 -3.27 1.15 1.68
N GLY A 32 -3.54 2.45 1.73
CA GLY A 32 -4.59 3.04 2.57
C GLY A 32 -6.02 2.80 2.08
N TRP A 33 -6.21 2.30 0.86
CA TRP A 33 -7.54 2.05 0.32
C TRP A 33 -7.96 0.57 0.45
N MET A 34 -7.08 -0.35 0.91
CA MET A 34 -7.18 -1.80 0.68
C MET A 34 -8.60 -2.36 0.90
N PRO A 35 -9.15 -3.20 0.00
CA PRO A 35 -10.58 -3.50 0.02
C PRO A 35 -10.98 -4.19 1.33
N ILE A 36 -12.02 -3.67 1.95
CA ILE A 36 -12.56 -4.18 3.22
C ILE A 36 -13.68 -5.16 2.90
N TYR A 37 -13.50 -6.42 3.25
CA TYR A 37 -14.51 -7.47 3.11
C TYR A 37 -15.17 -7.74 4.46
N LEU A 38 -16.49 -7.88 4.43
CA LEU A 38 -17.29 -8.16 5.61
C LEU A 38 -17.67 -9.64 5.61
N ASP A 39 -17.52 -10.28 6.75
CA ASP A 39 -18.05 -11.62 6.96
C ASP A 39 -19.48 -11.60 7.53
N GLN A 40 -20.07 -12.77 7.70
CA GLN A 40 -21.43 -12.90 8.21
C GLN A 40 -21.61 -12.31 9.62
N LYS A 41 -20.58 -12.36 10.45
CA LYS A 41 -20.60 -11.81 11.81
C LYS A 41 -20.55 -10.28 11.76
N ASP A 42 -19.75 -9.72 10.87
CA ASP A 42 -19.67 -8.27 10.68
C ASP A 42 -21.03 -7.70 10.26
N LEU A 43 -21.72 -8.35 9.30
CA LEU A 43 -23.03 -7.90 8.82
C LEU A 43 -24.07 -7.74 9.94
N THR A 44 -23.97 -8.52 11.01
CA THR A 44 -24.87 -8.43 12.17
C THR A 44 -24.47 -7.36 13.19
N ASN A 45 -23.22 -6.90 13.17
CA ASN A 45 -22.65 -6.03 14.21
C ASN A 45 -22.33 -4.61 13.71
N ILE A 46 -22.23 -4.38 12.40
CA ILE A 46 -21.94 -3.05 11.88
C ILE A 46 -23.18 -2.15 11.88
N SER A 47 -22.95 -0.85 12.10
CA SER A 47 -23.99 0.16 11.88
C SER A 47 -24.20 0.42 10.39
N SER A 48 -25.39 0.91 10.02
CA SER A 48 -25.71 1.31 8.65
C SER A 48 -24.78 2.41 8.12
N ASN A 49 -24.34 3.34 8.98
CA ASN A 49 -23.38 4.38 8.63
C ASN A 49 -22.02 3.80 8.28
N LEU A 50 -21.51 2.87 9.11
CA LEU A 50 -20.24 2.19 8.85
C LEU A 50 -20.30 1.38 7.56
N ALA A 51 -21.41 0.67 7.31
CA ALA A 51 -21.62 -0.05 6.06
C ALA A 51 -21.52 0.87 4.83
N ARG A 52 -22.12 2.07 4.90
CA ARG A 52 -22.06 3.07 3.84
C ARG A 52 -20.65 3.61 3.62
N ASP A 53 -19.92 3.86 4.71
CA ASP A 53 -18.56 4.38 4.64
C ASP A 53 -17.58 3.35 4.07
N ILE A 54 -17.73 2.07 4.44
CA ILE A 54 -16.97 0.96 3.85
C ILE A 54 -17.27 0.82 2.35
N LEU A 55 -18.54 0.91 1.95
CA LEU A 55 -18.90 0.86 0.54
C LEU A 55 -18.28 2.02 -0.25
N LYS A 56 -18.29 3.24 0.31
CA LYS A 56 -17.68 4.41 -0.32
C LYS A 56 -16.16 4.24 -0.44
N HIS A 57 -15.51 3.74 0.61
CA HIS A 57 -14.09 3.45 0.63
C HIS A 57 -13.69 2.45 -0.45
N ASN A 58 -14.37 1.30 -0.54
CA ASN A 58 -14.05 0.27 -1.52
C ASN A 58 -14.27 0.73 -2.97
N LYS A 59 -15.33 1.50 -3.25
CA LYS A 59 -15.53 2.13 -4.58
C LYS A 59 -14.41 3.09 -4.96
N GLN A 60 -13.90 3.84 -3.99
CA GLN A 60 -12.77 4.73 -4.22
C GLN A 60 -11.49 3.94 -4.51
N GLY A 61 -11.25 2.84 -3.77
CA GLY A 61 -10.18 1.90 -4.06
C GLY A 61 -10.29 1.26 -5.45
N GLU A 62 -11.49 0.84 -5.86
CA GLU A 62 -11.72 0.32 -7.22
C GLU A 62 -11.35 1.37 -8.28
N GLY A 63 -11.84 2.61 -8.13
CA GLY A 63 -11.59 3.66 -9.11
C GLY A 63 -10.13 4.15 -9.16
N LEU A 64 -9.44 4.23 -8.02
CA LEU A 64 -8.08 4.77 -7.94
C LEU A 64 -6.99 3.70 -8.06
N CYS A 65 -7.25 2.51 -7.56
CA CYS A 65 -6.27 1.43 -7.39
C CYS A 65 -6.62 0.16 -8.19
N GLY A 66 -7.79 0.14 -8.86
CA GLY A 66 -8.16 -0.96 -9.77
C GLY A 66 -8.47 -2.27 -9.06
N TRP A 67 -8.77 -2.23 -7.76
CA TRP A 67 -9.13 -3.45 -7.04
C TRP A 67 -10.49 -3.97 -7.43
N LYS A 68 -10.61 -5.28 -7.34
CA LYS A 68 -11.84 -5.99 -7.64
C LYS A 68 -12.64 -6.17 -6.37
N HIS A 69 -13.95 -6.20 -6.54
CA HIS A 69 -14.87 -6.74 -5.57
C HIS A 69 -14.58 -8.24 -5.38
N GLY A 70 -14.69 -8.71 -4.14
CA GLY A 70 -14.67 -10.12 -3.75
C GLY A 70 -16.08 -10.65 -3.65
#